data_AF-A0A6L7LFB0-F1
#
_entry.id   AF-A0A6L7LFB0-F1
#
_cell.length_a   1.000
_cell.length_b   1.000
_cell.length_c   1.000
_cell.angle_alpha   90.00
_cell.angle_beta   90.00
_cell.angle_gamma   90.00
#
_symmetry.space_group_name_H-M   'P 1'
#
loop_
_entity.id
_entity.type
_entity.pdbx_description
1 polymer ?
#
loop_
_entity_poly.entity_id
_entity_poly.type
_entity_poly.pdbx_seq_one_letter_code
_entity_poly.pdbx_strand_id
1 'polypeptide(L)' 'SQDCLMQQPFIRDPSMTVQDMVNETVGRLGENIRVRRFKRFSLGE' A
#
# COMPACT_ATOMS: atom_id res chain seq x y z
N SER A 1 -12.10 11.91 4.36
CA SER A 1 -11.97 10.46 4.11
C SER A 1 -11.09 10.18 2.89
N GLN A 2 -10.00 10.94 2.70
CA GLN A 2 -9.33 11.06 1.40
C GLN A 2 -8.01 10.27 1.32
N ASP A 3 -7.73 9.39 2.29
CA ASP A 3 -6.44 8.72 2.45
C ASP A 3 -6.59 7.20 2.42
N CYS A 4 -7.01 6.67 1.28
CA CYS A 4 -6.96 5.24 1.03
C CYS A 4 -5.48 4.85 0.81
N LEU A 5 -4.80 4.30 1.84
CA LEU A 5 -3.39 3.83 1.78
C LEU A 5 -3.08 3.08 0.47
N MET A 6 -4.03 2.26 0.01
CA MET A 6 -3.89 1.45 -1.19
C MET A 6 -3.77 2.27 -2.49
N GLN A 7 -4.35 3.46 -2.53
CA GLN A 7 -4.34 4.35 -3.70
C GLN A 7 -3.13 5.30 -3.73
N GLN A 8 -2.35 5.34 -2.64
CA GLN A 8 -1.19 6.22 -2.56
C GLN A 8 -0.10 5.75 -3.52
N PRO A 9 0.67 6.66 -4.13
CA PRO A 9 1.89 6.32 -4.85
C PRO A 9 2.86 5.56 -3.94
N PHE A 10 3.50 4.52 -4.49
CA PHE A 10 4.46 3.74 -3.73
C PHE A 10 5.78 4.52 -3.55
N ILE A 11 6.30 4.57 -2.32
CA ILE A 11 7.45 5.43 -1.98
C ILE A 11 8.74 5.09 -2.77
N ARG A 12 8.92 3.83 -3.17
CA ARG A 12 10.11 3.41 -3.94
C ARG A 12 9.92 3.54 -5.45
N ASP A 13 8.67 3.57 -5.91
CA ASP A 13 8.31 3.75 -7.30
C ASP A 13 6.98 4.51 -7.38
N PRO A 14 7.02 5.86 -7.50
CA PRO A 14 5.82 6.67 -7.55
C PRO A 14 4.94 6.47 -8.79
N SER A 15 5.41 5.70 -9.79
CA SER A 15 4.62 5.39 -10.99
C SER A 15 3.52 4.35 -10.74
N MET A 16 3.60 3.62 -9.63
CA MET A 16 2.62 2.61 -9.22
C MET A 16 2.00 2.95 -7.86
N THR A 17 0.79 2.45 -7.62
CA THR A 17 0.15 2.57 -6.31
C THR A 17 0.59 1.46 -5.36
N VAL A 18 0.34 1.64 -4.05
CA VAL A 18 0.53 0.57 -3.06
C VAL A 18 -0.29 -0.67 -3.41
N GLN A 19 -1.49 -0.51 -3.99
CA GLN A 19 -2.32 -1.62 -4.46
C GLN A 19 -1.66 -2.41 -5.59
N ASP A 20 -1.04 -1.73 -6.55
CA ASP A 20 -0.37 -2.37 -7.68
C ASP A 20 0.83 -3.19 -7.20
N MET A 21 1.63 -2.63 -6.28
CA MET A 21 2.74 -3.34 -5.65
C MET A 21 2.29 -4.59 -4.89
N VAL A 22 1.17 -4.50 -4.15
CA VAL A 22 0.60 -5.67 -3.46
C VAL A 22 0.14 -6.73 -4.46
N ASN A 23 -0.53 -6.34 -5.55
CA ASN A 23 -0.99 -7.26 -6.60
C ASN A 23 0.17 -7.95 -7.32
N GLU A 24 1.25 -7.22 -7.61
CA GLU A 24 2.46 -7.80 -8.19
C GLU A 24 3.08 -8.85 -7.25
N THR A 25 3.11 -8.54 -5.96
CA THR A 25 3.63 -9.45 -4.93
C THR A 25 2.76 -10.71 -4.80
N VAL A 26 1.43 -10.57 -4.88
CA VAL A 26 0.48 -11.70 -4.96
C VAL A 26 0.77 -12.57 -6.19
N GLY A 27 0.99 -11.95 -7.35
CA GLY A 27 1.32 -12.66 -8.59
C GLY A 27 2.64 -13.44 -8.52
N ARG A 28 3.66 -12.87 -7.86
CA ARG A 28 4.98 -13.52 -7.69
C ARG A 28 4.94 -14.69 -6.69
N LEU A 29 4.20 -14.55 -5.60
CA LEU A 29 4.14 -15.57 -4.53
C LEU A 29 3.07 -16.65 -4.78
N GLY A 30 2.01 -16.32 -5.52
CA GLY A 30 0.86 -17.22 -5.70
C GLY A 30 -0.06 -17.30 -4.47
N GLU A 31 0.14 -16.46 -3.46
CA GLU A 31 -0.65 -16.40 -2.24
C GLU A 31 -1.42 -15.07 -2.13
N ASN A 32 -2.59 -15.11 -1.49
CA ASN A 32 -3.43 -13.92 -1.30
C ASN A 32 -2.89 -13.05 -0.15
N ILE A 33 -2.49 -11.81 -0.47
CA ILE A 33 -1.92 -10.83 0.47
C ILE A 33 -2.90 -9.68 0.67
N ARG A 34 -3.15 -9.31 1.94
CA ARG A 34 -4.08 -8.23 2.28
C ARG A 34 -3.55 -7.37 3.43
N VAL A 35 -3.60 -6.05 3.26
CA VAL A 35 -3.32 -5.10 4.34
C VAL A 35 -4.53 -5.03 5.27
N ARG A 36 -4.45 -5.65 6.44
CA ARG A 36 -5.61 -5.77 7.36
C ARG A 36 -5.86 -4.49 8.19
N ARG A 37 -4.80 -3.85 8.68
CA ARG A 37 -4.88 -2.66 9.53
C ARG A 37 -3.54 -1.92 9.51
N PHE A 38 -3.59 -0.60 9.56
CA PHE A 38 -2.42 0.26 9.75
C PHE A 38 -2.75 1.40 10.72
N LYS A 39 -1.72 1.95 11.35
CA LYS A 39 -1.80 3.16 12.16
C LYS A 39 -0.59 4.02 11.83
N ARG A 40 -0.82 5.31 11.54
CA ARG A 40 0.23 6.32 11.40
C ARG A 40 0.20 7.19 12.64
N PHE A 41 1.30 7.22 13.38
CA PHE A 41 1.48 8.16 14.49
C PHE A 41 2.38 9.30 14.01
N SER A 42 1.96 10.53 14.20
CA SER A 42 2.76 11.75 14.00
C SER A 42 2.72 12.55 15.30
N LEU A 43 3.89 13.02 15.75
CA LEU A 43 4.01 13.87 16.93
C LEU A 43 3.91 15.33 16.47
N GLY A 44 2.77 15.98 16.74
CA GLY A 44 2.44 17.29 16.16
C GLY A 44 2.05 17.20 14.68
N GLU A 45 1.32 18.20 14.18
CA GLU A 45 1.22 18.48 12.73
C GLU A 45 2.49 19.15 12.22
#